data_AF-A0A7W7WGF3-F1
#
_entry.id   AF-A0A7W7WGF3-F1
#
_cell.length_a   1.000
_cell.length_b   1.000
_cell.length_c   1.000
_cell.angle_alpha   90.00
_cell.angle_beta   90.00
_cell.angle_gamma   90.00
#
_symmetry.space_group_name_H-M   'P 1'
#
loop_
_entity.id
_entity.type
_entity.pdbx_description
1 polymer ?
#
loop_
_entity_poly.entity_id
_entity_poly.type
_entity_poly.pdbx_seq_one_letter_code
_entity_poly.pdbx_strand_id
1 'polypeptide(L)' 'MKTLIGRLFHVGYTVEGTWALLKRPGWSWQQPTRRAVERDDQAVELWKKEVWPRVKARRRLGEPGWSSRTKPGRP' A
#
# COMPACT_ATOMS: atom_id res chain seq x y z
N MET A 1 7.88 6.84 -18.71
CA MET A 1 6.59 7.43 -18.23
C MET A 1 6.88 8.47 -17.16
N LYS A 2 6.71 9.77 -17.43
CA LYS A 2 6.84 10.83 -16.40
C LYS A 2 5.49 11.02 -15.70
N THR A 3 5.42 10.66 -14.41
CA THR A 3 4.24 10.89 -13.54
C THR A 3 3.93 12.39 -13.43
N LEU A 4 2.69 12.74 -13.04
CA LEU A 4 2.29 14.14 -12.85
C LEU A 4 3.22 14.88 -11.87
N ILE A 5 3.67 14.21 -10.81
CA ILE A 5 4.58 14.77 -9.81
C ILE A 5 5.91 15.20 -10.47
N GLY A 6 6.51 14.34 -11.29
CA GLY A 6 7.76 14.67 -11.97
C GLY A 6 7.64 15.76 -13.02
N ARG A 7 6.44 16.00 -13.59
CA ARG A 7 6.21 17.09 -14.55
C ARG A 7 6.00 18.43 -13.85
N LEU A 8 5.24 18.45 -12.75
CA LEU A 8 4.87 19.69 -12.06
C LEU A 8 5.92 20.16 -11.06
N PHE A 9 6.63 19.23 -10.41
CA PHE A 9 7.54 19.54 -9.32
C PHE A 9 9.00 19.19 -9.64
N HIS A 10 9.28 18.62 -10.81
CA HIS A 10 10.63 18.21 -11.24
C HIS A 10 11.34 17.24 -10.28
N VAL A 11 10.58 16.55 -9.42
CA VAL A 11 11.07 15.52 -8.49
C VAL A 11 10.53 14.15 -8.90
N GLY A 12 11.41 13.15 -8.88
CA GLY A 12 11.05 11.75 -9.10
C GLY A 12 10.78 11.04 -7.78
N TYR A 13 9.67 10.30 -7.70
CA TYR A 13 9.40 9.34 -6.63
C TYR A 13 9.07 7.98 -7.23
N THR A 14 9.44 6.91 -6.53
CA THR A 14 8.87 5.59 -6.76
C THR A 14 7.41 5.57 -6.29
N VAL A 15 6.65 4.55 -6.69
CA VAL A 15 5.25 4.40 -6.26
C VAL A 15 5.16 4.27 -4.73
N GLU A 16 6.06 3.49 -4.14
CA GLU A 16 6.18 3.27 -2.71
C GLU A 16 6.60 4.55 -1.98
N GLY A 17 7.57 5.29 -2.53
CA GLY A 17 8.03 6.57 -1.97
C GLY A 17 6.94 7.64 -1.99
N THR A 18 6.14 7.67 -3.05
CA THR A 18 4.96 8.55 -3.15
C THR A 18 3.96 8.23 -2.04
N TRP A 19 3.66 6.94 -1.83
CA TRP A 19 2.75 6.52 -0.77
C TRP A 19 3.28 6.83 0.65
N ALA A 20 4.57 6.58 0.88
CA ALA A 20 5.21 6.92 2.15
C ALA A 20 5.16 8.43 2.44
N LEU A 21 5.31 9.28 1.41
CA LEU A 21 5.19 10.73 1.53
C LEU A 21 3.77 11.13 1.93
N LEU A 22 2.74 10.59 1.28
CA LEU A 22 1.33 10.90 1.56
C LEU A 22 0.91 10.45 2.97
N LYS A 23 1.42 9.33 3.47
CA LYS A 23 1.09 8.85 4.81
C LYS A 23 1.57 9.77 5.94
N ARG A 24 2.62 10.57 5.74
CA ARG A 24 3.20 11.48 6.77
C ARG A 24 2.18 12.53 7.27
N PRO A 25 1.47 13.26 6.40
CA PRO A 25 0.38 14.16 6.80
C PRO A 25 -0.94 13.43 7.12
N GLY A 26 -0.94 12.10 7.27
CA GLY A 26 -2.13 11.34 7.61
C GLY A 26 -3.09 11.08 6.44
N TRP A 27 -2.64 11.19 5.18
CA TRP A 27 -3.51 10.85 4.07
C TRP A 27 -3.85 9.36 4.06
N SER A 28 -5.13 9.07 3.85
CA SER A 28 -5.67 7.74 3.64
C SER A 28 -6.01 7.51 2.16
N TRP A 29 -6.20 6.24 1.81
CA TRP A 29 -6.75 5.89 0.51
C TRP A 29 -8.13 6.50 0.35
N GLN A 30 -8.31 7.28 -0.72
CA GLN A 30 -9.60 7.91 -1.04
C GLN A 30 -10.44 6.89 -1.80
N GLN A 31 -11.48 6.39 -1.14
CA GLN A 31 -12.45 5.51 -1.78
C GLN A 31 -13.30 6.34 -2.76
N PRO A 32 -13.36 5.96 -4.06
CA PRO A 32 -14.25 6.63 -5.00
C PRO A 32 -15.69 6.58 -4.50
N THR A 33 -16.34 7.75 -4.42
CA THR A 33 -17.73 7.87 -3.93
C THR A 33 -18.71 7.17 -4.87
N ARG A 34 -18.42 7.15 -6.17
CA ARG A 34 -19.25 6.52 -7.20
C ARG A 34 -18.58 5.27 -7.75
N ARG A 35 -19.37 4.23 -7.97
CA ARG A 35 -18.92 3.04 -8.72
C ARG A 35 -18.73 3.41 -10.19
N ALA A 36 -17.73 2.81 -10.83
CA ALA A 36 -17.54 2.94 -12.28
C ALA A 36 -18.79 2.44 -13.02
N VAL A 37 -19.18 3.14 -14.08
CA VAL A 37 -20.38 2.79 -14.88
C VAL A 37 -20.22 1.42 -15.54
N GLU A 38 -19.00 1.07 -15.93
CA GLU A 38 -18.63 -0.20 -16.55
C GLU A 38 -18.51 -1.36 -15.56
N ARG A 39 -18.75 -1.13 -14.26
CA ARG A 39 -18.52 -2.13 -13.22
C ARG A 39 -19.52 -3.27 -13.31
N ASP A 40 -19.01 -4.47 -13.57
CA ASP A 40 -19.72 -5.73 -13.42
C ASP A 40 -19.44 -6.33 -12.03
N ASP A 41 -20.47 -6.32 -11.16
CA ASP A 41 -20.36 -6.84 -9.80
C ASP A 41 -20.16 -8.38 -9.78
N GLN A 42 -20.68 -9.14 -10.76
CA GLN A 42 -20.46 -10.58 -10.85
C GLN A 42 -19.01 -10.90 -11.22
N ALA A 43 -18.47 -10.19 -12.22
CA ALA A 43 -17.06 -10.32 -12.59
C ALA A 43 -16.13 -9.95 -11.43
N VAL A 44 -16.48 -8.93 -10.63
CA VAL A 44 -15.70 -8.56 -9.44
C VAL A 44 -15.70 -9.68 -8.40
N GLU A 45 -16.86 -10.27 -8.10
CA GLU A 45 -16.94 -11.37 -7.14
C GLU A 45 -16.19 -12.62 -7.61
N LEU A 46 -16.25 -12.94 -8.91
CA LEU A 46 -15.47 -14.03 -9.49
C LEU A 46 -13.97 -13.76 -9.37
N TRP A 47 -13.54 -12.55 -9.74
CA TRP A 47 -12.13 -12.16 -9.66
C TRP A 47 -11.57 -12.24 -8.23
N LYS A 48 -12.36 -11.80 -7.24
CA LYS A 48 -12.00 -11.91 -5.81
C LYS A 48 -11.80 -13.35 -5.36
N LYS A 49 -12.59 -14.29 -5.90
CA LYS A 49 -12.49 -15.72 -5.55
C LYS A 49 -11.32 -16.39 -6.26
N GLU A 50 -11.14 -16.13 -7.54
CA GLU A 50 -10.24 -16.93 -8.39
C GLU A 50 -8.85 -16.32 -8.58
N VAL A 51 -8.78 -14.99 -8.72
CA VAL A 51 -7.55 -14.29 -9.11
C VAL A 51 -6.86 -13.67 -7.90
N TRP A 52 -7.64 -13.03 -7.01
CA TRP A 52 -7.08 -12.34 -5.86
C TRP A 52 -6.16 -13.21 -4.98
N PRO A 53 -6.49 -14.47 -4.66
CA PRO A 53 -5.59 -15.32 -3.86
C PRO A 53 -4.23 -15.58 -4.53
N ARG A 54 -4.16 -15.51 -5.87
CA ARG A 54 -2.93 -15.75 -6.65
C ARG A 54 -2.05 -14.51 -6.71
N VAL A 55 -2.66 -13.34 -6.84
CA VAL A 55 -1.94 -12.05 -6.96
C VAL A 55 -1.52 -11.51 -5.60
N LYS A 56 -2.28 -11.82 -4.55
CA LYS A 56 -1.97 -11.37 -3.19
C LYS A 56 -0.66 -12.01 -2.75
N ALA A 57 0.40 -11.20 -2.64
CA ALA A 57 1.66 -11.63 -2.06
C ALA A 57 1.39 -12.29 -0.70
N ARG A 58 1.97 -13.48 -0.50
CA ARG A 58 1.92 -14.16 0.80
C ARG A 58 2.58 -13.21 1.80
N ARG A 59 1.78 -12.58 2.67
CA ARG A 59 2.34 -11.82 3.79
C ARG A 59 3.25 -12.80 4.52
N ARG A 60 4.56 -12.52 4.58
CA ARG A 60 5.39 -13.19 5.58
C ARG A 60 4.68 -12.90 6.89
N LEU A 61 4.27 -13.96 7.59
CA LEU A 61 3.99 -13.84 9.01
C LEU A 61 5.24 -13.17 9.56
N GLY A 62 5.13 -11.97 10.12
CA GLY A 62 6.31 -11.29 10.64
C GLY A 62 6.97 -12.27 11.60
N GLU A 63 8.12 -12.82 11.24
CA GLU A 63 8.92 -13.53 12.22
C GLU A 63 9.10 -12.54 13.37
N PRO A 64 8.78 -12.91 14.61
CA PRO A 64 9.02 -12.03 15.73
C PRO A 64 10.48 -11.59 15.66
N GLY A 65 10.70 -10.30 15.42
CA GLY A 65 12.05 -9.75 15.47
C GLY A 65 12.63 -10.10 16.83
N TRP A 66 13.83 -10.69 16.84
CA TRP A 66 14.51 -11.03 18.07
C TRP A 66 14.82 -9.75 18.84
N SER A 67 13.98 -9.42 19.82
CA SER A 67 14.22 -8.31 20.74
C SER A 67 15.06 -8.82 21.90
N SER A 68 16.38 -8.69 21.80
CA SER A 68 17.26 -8.90 22.96
C SER A 68 16.93 -7.85 24.01
N ARG A 69 16.51 -8.30 25.20
CA ARG A 69 16.22 -7.44 26.35
C ARG A 69 17.54 -6.84 26.85
N THR A 70 17.89 -5.63 26.40
CA THR A 70 18.99 -4.86 27.00
C THR A 70 18.55 -4.39 28.39
N LYS A 71 19.17 -4.94 29.44
CA LYS A 71 19.00 -4.45 30.82
C LYS A 71 19.61 -3.03 30.89
N PRO A 72 18.88 -2.00 31.35
CA PRO A 72 19.53 -0.75 31.70
C PRO A 72 20.46 -1.01 32.89
N GLY A 73 21.74 -0.65 32.75
CA GLY A 73 22.66 -0.62 33.88
C GLY A 73 22.12 0.35 34.93
N ARG A 74 22.01 -0.11 36.18
CA ARG A 74 21.61 0.74 37.30
C ARG A 74 22.85 1.55 37.76
N PRO A 75 22.69 2.82 38.18
CA PRO A 75 23.77 3.63 38.72
C PRO A 75 24.46 3.00 39.92
#